data_AF-A0A846Y3G8-F1
#
_entry.id   AF-A0A846Y3G8-F1
#
_cell.length_a   1.000
_cell.length_b   1.000
_cell.length_c   1.000
_cell.angle_alpha   90.00
_cell.angle_beta   90.00
_cell.angle_gamma   90.00
#
_symmetry.space_group_name_H-M   'P 1'
#
loop_
_entity.id
_entity.type
_entity.pdbx_description
1 polymer ?
#
loop_
_entity_poly.entity_id
_entity_poly.type
_entity_poly.pdbx_seq_one_letter_code
_entity_poly.pdbx_strand_id
1 'polypeptide(L)'
;MSEQAGGEPAPVDMSRVREVLAQVLAIVRSAPQDVTWQSRYRDDDELVADLIDHLERATSGDTSRLGELKLLFAPTGALCEIAISSGWSQEYAELGNRLDRLLDRPSSR
;
A
#
# COMPACT_ATOMS: atom_id res chain seq x y z
N MET A 1 -13.19 -1.63 41.42
CA MET A 1 -13.82 -1.65 40.10
C MET A 1 -13.49 -0.33 39.43
N SER A 2 -12.48 -0.31 38.57
CA SER A 2 -12.17 0.85 37.75
C SER A 2 -12.13 0.37 36.32
N GLU A 3 -13.23 0.63 35.61
CA GLU A 3 -13.34 0.55 34.16
C GLU A 3 -12.29 1.49 33.56
N GLN A 4 -11.21 0.92 33.04
CA GLN A 4 -10.39 1.63 32.06
C GLN A 4 -11.06 1.40 30.71
N ALA A 5 -11.68 2.46 30.20
CA ALA A 5 -12.12 2.55 28.82
C ALA A 5 -10.89 2.37 27.92
N GLY A 6 -10.68 1.13 27.46
CA GLY A 6 -9.85 0.86 26.31
C GLY A 6 -10.51 1.54 25.12
N GLY A 7 -10.04 2.75 24.79
CA GLY A 7 -10.43 3.41 23.55
C GLY A 7 -9.95 2.55 22.40
N GLU A 8 -10.85 1.77 21.83
CA GLU A 8 -10.61 1.00 20.62
C GLU A 8 -10.00 1.94 19.58
N PRO A 9 -8.87 1.56 18.94
CA PRO A 9 -8.26 2.43 17.98
C PRO A 9 -9.29 2.73 16.89
N ALA A 10 -9.70 4.00 16.78
CA ALA A 10 -10.39 4.54 15.60
C ALA A 10 -9.94 3.84 14.30
N PRO A 11 -10.91 3.41 13.47
CA PRO A 11 -10.65 2.57 12.32
C PRO A 11 -9.70 3.24 11.31
N VAL A 12 -8.93 2.43 10.58
CA VAL A 12 -8.09 2.89 9.47
C VAL A 12 -8.95 3.63 8.45
N ASP A 13 -8.49 4.81 8.00
CA ASP A 13 -9.18 5.58 6.97
C ASP A 13 -8.98 4.93 5.59
N MET A 14 -9.90 4.03 5.24
CA MET A 14 -9.85 3.27 3.98
C MET A 14 -10.05 4.16 2.75
N SER A 15 -10.73 5.31 2.87
CA SER A 15 -10.85 6.26 1.74
C SER A 15 -9.47 6.82 1.40
N ARG A 16 -8.67 7.15 2.43
CA ARG A 16 -7.34 7.70 2.23
C ARG A 16 -6.34 6.64 1.76
N VAL A 17 -6.49 5.38 2.19
CA VAL A 17 -5.75 4.23 1.64
C VAL A 17 -6.06 4.05 0.15
N ARG A 18 -7.35 4.08 -0.22
CA ARG A 18 -7.81 3.97 -1.60
C ARG A 18 -7.20 5.06 -2.49
N GLU A 19 -7.09 6.29 -2.00
CA GLU A 19 -6.47 7.40 -2.75
C GLU A 19 -4.98 7.18 -3.03
N VAL A 20 -4.24 6.59 -2.09
CA VAL A 20 -2.82 6.23 -2.32
C VAL A 20 -2.72 5.12 -3.36
N LEU A 21 -3.53 4.07 -3.23
CA LEU A 21 -3.57 2.96 -4.19
C LEU A 21 -3.93 3.41 -5.60
N ALA A 22 -4.91 4.32 -5.73
CA ALA A 22 -5.29 4.87 -7.03
C ALA A 22 -4.15 5.67 -7.68
N GLN A 23 -3.35 6.39 -6.89
CA GLN A 23 -2.19 7.13 -7.39
C GLN A 23 -1.08 6.18 -7.86
N VAL A 24 -0.77 5.13 -7.09
CA VAL A 24 0.19 4.10 -7.49
C VAL A 24 -0.27 3.40 -8.77
N LEU A 25 -1.53 3.01 -8.84
CA LEU A 25 -2.09 2.36 -10.03
C LEU A 25 -2.01 3.26 -11.28
N ALA A 26 -2.22 4.57 -11.11
CA ALA A 26 -2.07 5.52 -12.20
C ALA A 26 -0.61 5.60 -12.71
N ILE A 27 0.37 5.59 -11.80
CA ILE A 27 1.81 5.57 -12.16
C ILE A 27 2.14 4.28 -12.90
N VAL A 28 1.77 3.13 -12.33
CA VAL A 28 2.04 1.80 -12.91
C VAL A 28 1.43 1.64 -14.29
N ARG A 29 0.27 2.25 -14.55
CA ARG A 29 -0.38 2.23 -15.88
C ARG A 29 0.14 3.27 -16.87
N SER A 30 0.92 4.25 -16.42
CA SER A 30 1.41 5.34 -17.28
C SER A 30 2.59 4.92 -18.16
N ALA A 31 3.32 3.89 -17.76
CA ALA A 31 4.48 3.36 -18.47
C ALA A 31 4.71 1.87 -18.12
N PRO A 32 5.40 1.09 -18.98
CA PRO A 32 5.82 -0.27 -18.64
C PRO A 32 6.67 -0.31 -17.36
N GLN A 33 6.50 -1.35 -16.55
CA GLN A 33 7.26 -1.56 -15.32
C GLN A 33 8.40 -2.55 -15.54
N ASP A 34 9.51 -2.34 -14.84
CA ASP A 34 10.58 -3.32 -14.79
C ASP A 34 10.33 -4.30 -13.63
N VAL A 35 9.70 -5.43 -13.98
CA VAL A 35 9.45 -6.56 -13.07
C VAL A 35 10.49 -7.68 -13.21
N THR A 36 11.60 -7.47 -13.94
CA THR A 36 12.59 -8.51 -14.28
C THR A 36 13.14 -9.27 -13.07
N TRP A 37 13.32 -8.57 -11.95
CA TRP A 37 13.90 -9.12 -10.72
C TRP A 37 12.86 -9.59 -9.70
N GLN A 38 11.57 -9.53 -10.06
CA GLN A 38 10.49 -9.82 -9.15
C GLN A 38 10.20 -11.31 -9.09
N SER A 39 10.11 -11.84 -7.88
CA SER A 39 9.59 -13.20 -7.64
C SER A 39 8.07 -13.21 -7.47
N ARG A 40 7.46 -12.04 -7.15
CA ARG A 40 6.02 -11.89 -6.89
C ARG A 40 5.21 -11.71 -8.17
N TYR A 41 5.75 -11.02 -9.17
CA TYR A 41 5.04 -10.69 -10.41
C TYR A 41 5.84 -11.17 -11.60
N ARG A 42 5.17 -11.87 -12.53
CA ARG A 42 5.76 -12.35 -13.78
C ARG A 42 5.75 -11.27 -14.87
N ASP A 43 4.77 -10.37 -14.81
CA ASP A 43 4.53 -9.31 -15.78
C ASP A 43 3.78 -8.13 -15.13
N ASP A 44 3.65 -7.04 -15.90
CA ASP A 44 2.96 -5.82 -15.49
C ASP A 44 1.47 -6.06 -15.21
N ASP A 45 0.84 -7.00 -15.91
CA ASP A 45 -0.59 -7.30 -15.75
C ASP A 45 -0.85 -7.93 -14.37
N GLU A 46 0.02 -8.81 -13.87
CA GLU A 46 -0.06 -9.35 -12.51
C GLU A 46 0.09 -8.26 -11.44
N LEU A 47 1.04 -7.33 -11.61
CA LEU A 47 1.21 -6.19 -10.71
C LEU A 47 -0.04 -5.30 -10.70
N VAL A 48 -0.58 -4.98 -11.88
CA VAL A 48 -1.77 -4.16 -12.03
C VAL A 48 -2.98 -4.87 -11.38
N ALA A 49 -3.14 -6.16 -11.59
CA ALA A 49 -4.22 -6.94 -11.00
C ALA A 49 -4.16 -6.96 -9.46
N ASP A 50 -2.98 -7.12 -8.87
CA ASP A 50 -2.80 -7.10 -7.41
C ASP A 50 -3.13 -5.73 -6.80
N LEU A 51 -2.70 -4.65 -7.46
CA LEU A 51 -3.04 -3.28 -7.05
C LEU A 51 -4.54 -2.99 -7.16
N ILE A 52 -5.23 -3.55 -8.17
CA ILE A 52 -6.69 -3.45 -8.31
C ILE A 52 -7.39 -4.21 -7.17
N ASP A 53 -6.98 -5.43 -6.83
CA ASP A 53 -7.58 -6.18 -5.70
C ASP A 53 -7.46 -5.39 -4.39
N HIS A 54 -6.29 -4.82 -4.11
CA HIS A 54 -6.10 -3.94 -2.96
C HIS A 54 -7.01 -2.69 -3.00
N LEU A 55 -7.17 -2.07 -4.18
CA LEU A 55 -8.03 -0.89 -4.36
C LEU A 55 -9.51 -1.21 -4.15
N GLU A 56 -9.98 -2.34 -4.66
CA GLU A 56 -11.37 -2.81 -4.51
C GLU A 56 -11.68 -3.09 -3.04
N ARG A 57 -10.78 -3.76 -2.33
CA ARG A 57 -10.89 -3.99 -0.88
C ARG A 57 -10.93 -2.69 -0.10
N ALA A 58 -10.07 -1.73 -0.45
CA ALA A 58 -10.10 -0.42 0.18
C ALA A 58 -11.43 0.32 -0.10
N THR A 59 -12.01 0.11 -1.28
CA THR A 59 -13.31 0.67 -1.66
C THR A 59 -14.46 0.05 -0.87
N SER A 60 -14.41 -1.25 -0.58
CA SER A 60 -15.42 -1.93 0.25
C SER A 60 -15.20 -1.77 1.76
N GLY A 61 -14.12 -1.11 2.17
CA GLY A 61 -13.73 -0.99 3.58
C GLY A 61 -13.16 -2.29 4.18
N ASP A 62 -12.75 -3.25 3.34
CA ASP A 62 -12.16 -4.52 3.77
C ASP A 62 -10.70 -4.30 4.23
N THR A 63 -10.45 -4.55 5.52
CA THR A 63 -9.14 -4.38 6.14
C THR A 63 -8.32 -5.68 6.18
N SER A 64 -8.84 -6.81 5.67
CA SER A 64 -8.23 -8.14 5.79
C SER A 64 -6.82 -8.24 5.19
N ARG A 65 -6.53 -7.43 4.17
CA ARG A 65 -5.25 -7.41 3.45
C ARG A 65 -4.31 -6.24 3.79
N LEU A 66 -4.60 -5.46 4.83
CA LEU A 66 -3.72 -4.34 5.20
C LEU A 66 -2.29 -4.79 5.56
N GLY A 67 -2.12 -5.99 6.14
CA GLY A 67 -0.80 -6.53 6.43
C GLY A 67 0.03 -6.85 5.18
N GLU A 68 -0.61 -7.45 4.17
CA GLU A 68 0.02 -7.71 2.87
C GLU A 68 0.35 -6.40 2.16
N LEU A 69 -0.56 -5.42 2.22
CA LEU A 69 -0.32 -4.09 1.66
C LEU A 69 0.86 -3.37 2.33
N LYS A 70 1.03 -3.49 3.65
CA LYS A 70 2.22 -2.98 4.36
C LYS A 70 3.50 -3.63 3.85
N LEU A 71 3.50 -4.95 3.66
CA LEU A 71 4.67 -5.67 3.16
C LEU A 71 5.01 -5.27 1.72
N LEU A 72 4.00 -5.03 0.89
CA LEU A 72 4.17 -4.57 -0.50
C LEU A 72 4.92 -3.23 -0.56
N PHE A 73 4.61 -2.31 0.36
CA PHE A 73 5.22 -0.98 0.48
C PHE A 73 6.41 -0.92 1.46
N ALA A 74 6.83 -2.05 2.03
CA ALA A 74 7.95 -2.05 2.96
C ALA A 74 9.24 -1.62 2.26
N PRO A 75 10.25 -1.11 3.01
CA PRO A 75 11.62 -1.07 2.51
C PRO A 75 11.99 -2.47 1.99
N THR A 76 12.59 -2.53 0.80
CA THR A 76 12.87 -3.78 0.07
C THR A 76 11.66 -4.66 -0.25
N GLY A 77 10.44 -4.11 -0.17
CA GLY A 77 9.24 -4.77 -0.70
C GLY A 77 9.23 -4.74 -2.22
N ALA A 78 8.40 -5.60 -2.82
CA ALA A 78 8.31 -5.73 -4.28
C ALA A 78 8.05 -4.38 -4.97
N LEU A 79 7.17 -3.54 -4.41
CA LEU A 79 6.85 -2.25 -5.01
C LEU A 79 8.02 -1.24 -4.91
N CYS A 80 8.84 -1.32 -3.86
CA CYS A 80 10.05 -0.52 -3.72
C CYS A 80 11.06 -0.85 -4.82
N GLU A 81 11.32 -2.14 -5.02
CA GLU A 81 12.25 -2.62 -6.04
C GLU A 81 11.78 -2.25 -7.45
N ILE A 82 10.49 -2.46 -7.75
CA ILE A 82 9.88 -2.08 -9.03
C ILE A 82 9.99 -0.57 -9.24
N ALA A 83 9.72 0.25 -8.22
CA ALA A 83 9.80 1.71 -8.34
C ALA A 83 11.21 2.19 -8.63
N ILE A 84 12.22 1.56 -8.02
CA ILE A 84 13.63 1.86 -8.27
C ILE A 84 14.00 1.50 -9.71
N SER A 85 13.68 0.28 -10.14
CA SER A 85 14.04 -0.21 -11.49
C SER A 85 13.27 0.54 -12.59
N SER A 86 12.04 0.97 -12.30
CA SER A 86 11.16 1.66 -13.26
C SER A 86 11.26 3.19 -13.19
N GLY A 87 12.11 3.74 -12.32
CA GLY A 87 12.45 5.17 -12.30
C GLY A 87 11.47 6.10 -11.58
N TRP A 88 10.60 5.61 -10.70
CA TRP A 88 9.62 6.40 -9.94
C TRP A 88 9.79 6.25 -8.41
N SER A 89 11.03 6.03 -7.96
CA SER A 89 11.36 5.81 -6.55
C SER A 89 11.03 7.01 -5.64
N GLN A 90 11.02 8.23 -6.18
CA GLN A 90 10.63 9.43 -5.44
C GLN A 90 9.12 9.44 -5.15
N GLU A 91 8.30 9.22 -6.18
CA GLU A 91 6.84 9.11 -6.06
C GLU A 91 6.46 7.96 -5.14
N TYR A 92 7.17 6.83 -5.25
CA TYR A 92 7.04 5.71 -4.32
C TYR A 92 7.28 6.13 -2.88
N ALA A 93 8.38 6.82 -2.58
CA ALA A 93 8.71 7.23 -1.22
C ALA A 93 7.64 8.19 -0.65
N GLU A 94 7.12 9.11 -1.45
CA GLU A 94 6.06 10.03 -1.02
C GLU A 94 4.75 9.29 -0.71
N LEU A 95 4.35 8.35 -1.58
CA LEU A 95 3.13 7.56 -1.43
C LEU A 95 3.24 6.54 -0.29
N GLY A 96 4.38 5.86 -0.16
CA GLY A 96 4.68 4.94 0.95
C GLY A 96 4.65 5.64 2.30
N ASN A 97 5.31 6.80 2.44
CA ASN A 97 5.26 7.60 3.67
C ASN A 97 3.84 8.09 4.03
N ARG A 98 2.98 8.29 3.02
CA ARG A 98 1.56 8.60 3.25
C ARG A 98 0.82 7.36 3.75
N LEU A 99 1.04 6.20 3.13
CA LEU A 99 0.43 4.94 3.53
C LEU A 99 0.85 4.55 4.94
N ASP A 100 2.14 4.61 5.27
CA ASP A 100 2.66 4.30 6.61
C ASP A 100 1.97 5.14 7.68
N ARG A 101 1.78 6.45 7.46
CA ARG A 101 1.05 7.31 8.42
C ARG A 101 -0.41 6.93 8.61
N LEU A 102 -1.05 6.32 7.61
CA LEU A 102 -2.43 5.85 7.70
C LEU A 102 -2.53 4.51 8.45
N LEU A 103 -1.52 3.66 8.29
CA LEU A 103 -1.53 2.29 8.80
C LEU A 103 -0.74 2.11 10.10
N ASP A 104 0.17 3.02 10.41
CA ASP A 104 0.97 3.09 11.61
C ASP A 104 0.45 4.26 12.45
N ARG A 105 -0.63 4.00 13.20
CA ARG A 105 -1.02 4.95 14.25
C ARG A 105 0.01 4.89 15.36
N PRO A 106 0.37 6.02 15.98
CA PRO A 106 1.12 5.97 17.22
C PRO A 106 0.31 5.15 18.21
N SER A 107 0.80 3.95 18.55
CA SER A 107 0.38 3.28 19.76
C SER A 107 0.72 4.25 20.88
N SER A 108 -0.29 4.80 21.55
CA SER A 108 -0.08 5.65 22.73
C SER A 108 0.92 4.94 23.64
N ARG A 109 2.14 5.50 23.72
CA ARG A 109 3.13 5.15 24.73
C ARG A 109 2.86 5.98 25.97
#